data_AF-A0A257LGN5-F1
#
_entry.id   AF-A0A257LGN5-F1
#
_cell.length_a   1.000
_cell.length_b   1.000
_cell.length_c   1.000
_cell.angle_alpha   90.00
_cell.angle_beta   90.00
_cell.angle_gamma   90.00
#
_symmetry.space_group_name_H-M   'P 1'
#
loop_
_entity.id
_entity.type
_entity.pdbx_description
1 polymer ?
#
loop_
_entity_poly.entity_id
_entity_poly.type
_entity_poly.pdbx_seq_one_letter_code
_entity_poly.pdbx_strand_id
1 'polypeptide(L)'
;MLYDPKKLLIIAGPCSLENEQVCRAVAETLVRIGSEHPELTIIFKGSFDKANRTSVGGPRGTGLEEGLKLLALIKRDYGFPVLTDIHERAQVAQVAEVCDVLQIPAFLCRQTDLLLAAAATGRTVNVKK
;
A
#
# COMPACT_ATOMS: atom_id res chain seq x y z
N MET A 1 -16.26 5.10 -1.82
CA MET A 1 -15.30 6.20 -1.54
C MET A 1 -14.41 5.73 -0.41
N LEU A 2 -13.08 5.88 -0.48
CA LEU A 2 -12.17 5.38 0.56
C LEU A 2 -12.26 6.16 1.88
N TYR A 3 -12.69 7.41 1.81
CA TYR A 3 -12.94 8.26 2.96
C TYR A 3 -14.44 8.32 3.24
N ASP A 4 -14.80 8.08 4.49
CA ASP A 4 -16.13 8.30 5.05
C ASP A 4 -15.96 9.06 6.37
N PRO A 5 -16.48 10.29 6.51
CA PRO A 5 -16.29 11.09 7.72
C PRO A 5 -16.93 10.48 8.97
N LYS A 6 -17.81 9.48 8.82
CA LYS A 6 -18.44 8.75 9.94
C LYS A 6 -17.64 7.52 10.37
N LYS A 7 -16.62 7.12 9.60
CA LYS A 7 -15.81 5.94 9.88
C LYS A 7 -14.36 6.33 10.16
N LEU A 8 -13.73 5.60 11.07
CA LEU A 8 -12.31 5.76 11.31
C LEU A 8 -11.52 4.99 10.24
N LEU A 9 -10.66 5.69 9.50
CA LEU A 9 -9.80 5.07 8.49
C LEU A 9 -8.56 4.46 9.17
N ILE A 10 -8.33 3.18 8.93
CA ILE A 10 -7.18 2.43 9.42
C ILE A 10 -6.38 1.91 8.22
N ILE A 11 -5.10 2.26 8.17
CA ILE A 11 -4.14 1.72 7.20
C ILE A 11 -3.25 0.74 7.97
N ALA A 12 -3.39 -0.55 7.69
CA ALA A 12 -2.69 -1.60 8.43
C ALA A 12 -2.22 -2.72 7.51
N GLY A 13 -1.15 -3.41 7.92
CA GLY A 13 -0.57 -4.52 7.17
C GLY A 13 0.91 -4.69 7.50
N PRO A 14 1.59 -5.68 6.89
CA PRO A 14 3.01 -5.90 7.12
C PRO A 14 3.85 -4.73 6.60
N CYS A 15 5.02 -4.50 7.19
CA CYS A 15 5.89 -3.42 6.73
C CYS A 15 6.37 -3.65 5.29
N SER A 16 6.83 -4.87 5.00
CA SER A 16 7.27 -5.35 3.70
C SER A 16 6.37 -6.51 3.26
N LEU A 17 6.15 -6.64 1.94
CA LEU A 17 5.46 -7.79 1.37
C LEU A 17 6.46 -8.93 1.22
N GLU A 18 6.54 -9.79 2.24
CA GLU A 18 7.57 -10.83 2.34
C GLU A 18 7.23 -12.08 1.50
N ASN A 19 6.01 -12.59 1.67
CA ASN A 19 5.48 -13.74 0.94
C ASN A 19 3.95 -13.81 1.14
N GLU A 20 3.31 -14.73 0.42
CA GLU A 20 1.86 -14.95 0.48
C GLU A 20 1.38 -15.35 1.89
N GLN A 21 2.12 -16.21 2.59
CA GLN A 21 1.72 -16.73 3.91
C GLN A 21 1.59 -15.59 4.93
N VAL A 22 2.57 -14.69 5.00
CA VAL A 22 2.55 -13.51 5.88
C VAL A 22 1.41 -12.57 5.49
N CYS A 23 1.24 -12.30 4.19
CA CYS A 23 0.20 -11.37 3.73
C CYS A 23 -1.20 -11.89 4.06
N ARG A 24 -1.46 -13.19 3.87
CA ARG A 24 -2.73 -13.83 4.19
C ARG A 24 -3.01 -13.83 5.69
N ALA A 25 -2.06 -14.23 6.52
CA ALA A 25 -2.23 -14.25 7.98
C ALA A 25 -2.60 -12.86 8.55
N VAL A 26 -1.98 -11.81 8.01
CA VAL A 26 -2.32 -10.43 8.38
C VAL A 26 -3.70 -10.04 7.85
N ALA A 27 -4.04 -10.36 6.61
CA ALA A 27 -5.34 -10.05 6.04
C ALA A 27 -6.50 -10.75 6.78
N GLU A 28 -6.34 -12.02 7.15
CA GLU A 28 -7.32 -12.77 7.94
C GLU A 28 -7.58 -12.10 9.30
N THR A 29 -6.50 -11.66 9.96
CA THR A 29 -6.61 -10.90 11.21
C THR A 29 -7.37 -9.59 11.01
N LEU A 30 -7.09 -8.86 9.92
CA LEU A 30 -7.78 -7.61 9.61
C LEU A 30 -9.25 -7.84 9.22
N VAL A 31 -9.60 -8.96 8.58
CA VAL A 31 -11.00 -9.31 8.27
C VAL A 31 -11.77 -9.50 9.57
N ARG A 32 -11.20 -10.25 10.52
CA ARG A 32 -11.81 -10.46 11.84
C ARG A 32 -12.04 -9.12 12.55
N ILE A 33 -11.01 -8.27 12.62
CA ILE A 33 -11.11 -6.93 13.22
C ILE A 33 -12.19 -6.09 12.52
N GLY A 34 -12.21 -6.06 11.19
CA GLY A 34 -13.21 -5.30 10.43
C GLY A 34 -14.63 -5.81 10.62
N SER A 35 -14.82 -7.11 10.87
CA SER A 35 -16.14 -7.69 11.17
C SER A 35 -16.62 -7.35 12.59
N GLU A 36 -15.70 -7.23 13.55
CA GLU A 36 -15.99 -6.85 14.94
C GLU A 36 -16.25 -5.34 15.07
N HIS A 37 -15.70 -4.52 14.15
CA HIS A 37 -15.70 -3.06 14.20
C HIS A 37 -16.21 -2.42 12.89
N PRO A 38 -17.54 -2.41 12.64
CA PRO A 38 -18.13 -1.89 11.40
C PRO A 38 -17.92 -0.37 11.19
N GLU A 39 -17.56 0.36 12.25
CA GLU A 39 -17.17 1.77 12.24
C GLU A 39 -15.78 2.02 11.61
N LEU A 40 -14.99 0.96 11.35
CA LEU A 40 -13.70 1.08 10.70
C LEU A 40 -13.82 0.99 9.18
N THR A 41 -12.95 1.73 8.49
CA THR A 41 -12.59 1.47 7.09
C THR A 41 -11.14 1.02 7.08
N ILE A 42 -10.89 -0.23 6.68
CA ILE A 42 -9.54 -0.82 6.70
C ILE A 42 -8.98 -0.85 5.28
N ILE A 43 -7.77 -0.31 5.12
CA ILE A 43 -6.95 -0.41 3.90
C ILE A 43 -5.76 -1.30 4.21
N PHE A 44 -5.57 -2.35 3.41
CA PHE A 44 -4.40 -3.22 3.54
C PHE A 44 -3.17 -2.54 2.95
N LYS A 45 -2.07 -2.48 3.73
CA LYS A 45 -0.83 -1.84 3.31
C LYS A 45 0.35 -2.80 3.38
N GLY A 46 1.17 -2.79 2.34
CA GLY A 46 2.49 -3.43 2.33
C GLY A 46 3.44 -2.76 1.34
N SER A 47 4.74 -2.70 1.65
CA SER A 47 5.75 -2.16 0.72
C SER A 47 6.37 -3.29 -0.09
N PHE A 48 6.42 -3.15 -1.42
CA PHE A 48 7.14 -4.09 -2.29
C PHE A 48 8.67 -3.86 -2.27
N ASP A 49 9.09 -2.63 -1.94
CA ASP A 49 10.49 -2.21 -1.86
C ASP A 49 10.75 -1.27 -0.68
N LYS A 50 11.84 -1.51 0.04
CA LYS A 50 12.42 -0.64 1.07
C LYS A 50 13.59 0.13 0.44
N ALA A 51 13.30 1.14 -0.39
CA ALA A 51 14.29 1.87 -1.17
C ALA A 51 15.29 2.72 -0.36
N ASN A 52 15.08 2.86 0.95
CA ASN A 52 15.81 3.75 1.85
C ASN A 52 16.44 3.00 3.04
N ARG A 53 16.92 1.76 2.82
CA ARG A 53 17.69 1.02 3.82
C ARG A 53 19.01 1.73 4.11
N THR A 54 19.43 1.74 5.38
CA THR A 54 20.73 2.29 5.80
C THR A 54 21.92 1.47 5.29
N SER A 55 21.72 0.17 5.04
CA SER A 55 22.73 -0.74 4.49
C SER A 55 22.35 -1.22 3.10
N VAL A 56 23.29 -1.13 2.16
CA VAL A 56 23.13 -1.55 0.76
C VAL A 56 22.83 -3.05 0.65
N GLY A 57 23.40 -3.88 1.53
CA GLY A 57 23.16 -5.33 1.55
C GLY A 57 21.86 -5.76 2.25
N GLY A 58 21.05 -4.81 2.74
CA GLY A 58 19.82 -5.13 3.44
C GLY A 58 18.72 -5.65 2.48
N PRO A 59 17.90 -6.63 2.90
CA PRO A 59 16.80 -7.12 2.07
C PRO A 59 15.80 -6.01 1.77
N ARG A 60 15.44 -5.85 0.50
CA ARG A 60 14.59 -4.73 0.06
C ARG A 60 13.12 -5.10 -0.12
N GLY A 61 12.78 -6.38 -0.15
CA GLY A 61 11.41 -6.86 -0.34
C GLY A 61 11.32 -7.75 -1.58
N THR A 62 10.10 -8.04 -2.01
CA THR A 62 9.78 -8.91 -3.14
C THR A 62 10.00 -8.25 -4.50
N GLY A 63 10.16 -6.92 -4.54
CA GLY A 63 10.24 -6.15 -5.78
C GLY A 63 8.86 -5.86 -6.38
N LEU A 64 8.82 -4.97 -7.36
CA LEU A 64 7.58 -4.38 -7.87
C LEU A 64 6.57 -5.42 -8.38
N GLU A 65 7.01 -6.31 -9.28
CA GLU A 65 6.11 -7.27 -9.92
C GLU A 65 5.48 -8.24 -8.90
N GLU A 66 6.30 -8.88 -8.07
CA GLU A 66 5.84 -9.87 -7.10
C GLU A 66 5.05 -9.22 -5.96
N GLY A 67 5.48 -8.04 -5.49
CA GLY A 67 4.73 -7.28 -4.49
C GLY A 67 3.33 -6.89 -4.99
N LEU A 68 3.19 -6.50 -6.26
CA LEU A 68 1.88 -6.19 -6.85
C LEU A 68 1.00 -7.43 -7.02
N LYS A 69 1.57 -8.60 -7.34
CA LYS A 69 0.83 -9.88 -7.34
C LYS A 69 0.26 -10.18 -5.95
N LEU A 70 1.05 -9.99 -4.90
CA LEU A 70 0.60 -10.17 -3.51
C LEU A 70 -0.54 -9.21 -3.16
N LEU A 71 -0.44 -7.93 -3.50
CA LEU A 71 -1.53 -6.96 -3.23
C LEU A 71 -2.80 -7.25 -4.05
N ALA A 72 -2.65 -7.67 -5.31
CA ALA A 72 -3.78 -8.08 -6.14
C ALA A 72 -4.50 -9.31 -5.55
N LEU A 73 -3.73 -10.27 -5.03
CA LEU A 73 -4.26 -11.43 -4.32
C LEU A 73 -5.04 -11.01 -3.06
N ILE A 74 -4.49 -10.10 -2.24
CA ILE A 74 -5.18 -9.63 -1.04
C ILE A 74 -6.49 -8.92 -1.39
N LYS A 75 -6.47 -8.08 -2.43
CA LYS A 75 -7.66 -7.39 -2.93
C LYS A 75 -8.73 -8.37 -3.43
N ARG A 76 -8.33 -9.40 -4.18
CA ARG A 76 -9.23 -10.43 -4.74
C ARG A 76 -9.83 -11.32 -3.65
N ASP A 77 -9.01 -11.82 -2.75
CA ASP A 77 -9.41 -12.89 -1.81
C ASP A 77 -10.11 -12.35 -0.56
N TYR A 78 -9.75 -11.13 -0.12
CA TYR A 78 -10.26 -10.55 1.14
C TYR A 78 -11.05 -9.25 0.94
N GLY A 79 -11.10 -8.72 -0.29
CA GLY A 79 -11.91 -7.54 -0.62
C GLY A 79 -11.39 -6.21 -0.07
N PHE A 80 -10.16 -6.18 0.48
CA PHE A 80 -9.57 -4.94 0.97
C PHE A 80 -9.19 -4.00 -0.17
N PRO A 81 -9.42 -2.68 -0.02
CA PRO A 81 -8.64 -1.70 -0.76
C PRO A 81 -7.18 -1.81 -0.35
N VAL A 82 -6.26 -1.62 -1.31
CA VAL A 82 -4.83 -1.83 -1.08
C VAL A 82 -4.00 -0.58 -1.34
N LEU A 83 -2.93 -0.43 -0.55
CA LEU A 83 -2.01 0.70 -0.57
C LEU A 83 -0.55 0.20 -0.60
N THR A 84 0.27 0.82 -1.44
CA THR A 84 1.72 0.68 -1.39
C THR A 84 2.42 2.02 -1.63
N ASP A 85 3.69 2.10 -1.26
CA ASP A 85 4.53 3.28 -1.49
C ASP A 85 5.30 3.19 -2.80
N ILE A 86 5.37 4.33 -3.50
CA ILE A 86 6.15 4.52 -4.72
C ILE A 86 7.39 5.36 -4.43
N HIS A 87 8.51 4.97 -5.01
CA HIS A 87 9.81 5.63 -4.87
C HIS A 87 10.24 6.35 -6.14
N GLU A 88 9.68 5.97 -7.29
CA GLU A 88 10.04 6.53 -8.61
C GLU A 88 8.83 6.67 -9.53
N ARG A 89 8.90 7.62 -10.48
CA ARG A 89 7.82 7.89 -11.44
C ARG A 89 7.48 6.69 -12.31
N ALA A 90 8.49 5.90 -12.69
CA ALA A 90 8.31 4.72 -13.54
C ALA A 90 7.41 3.65 -12.90
N GLN A 91 7.30 3.64 -11.57
CA GLN A 91 6.48 2.69 -10.82
C GLN A 91 4.99 3.06 -10.84
N VAL A 92 4.67 4.34 -11.07
CA VAL A 92 3.33 4.91 -10.82
C VAL A 92 2.23 4.21 -11.61
N ALA A 93 2.42 4.03 -12.92
CA ALA A 93 1.40 3.43 -13.78
C ALA A 93 1.05 2.01 -13.34
N GLN A 94 2.07 1.16 -13.18
CA GLN A 94 1.89 -0.24 -12.79
C GLN A 94 1.29 -0.37 -11.37
N VAL A 95 1.72 0.47 -10.43
CA VAL A 95 1.14 0.48 -9.08
C VAL A 95 -0.33 0.93 -9.11
N ALA A 96 -0.68 1.93 -9.92
CA ALA A 96 -2.04 2.44 -10.02
C ALA A 96 -3.02 1.48 -10.71
N GLU A 97 -2.54 0.48 -11.47
CA GLU A 97 -3.39 -0.59 -12.01
C GLU A 97 -3.95 -1.48 -10.90
N VAL A 98 -3.18 -1.69 -9.83
CA VAL A 98 -3.54 -2.61 -8.73
C VAL A 98 -4.08 -1.86 -7.50
N CYS A 99 -3.36 -0.81 -7.07
CA CYS A 99 -3.59 -0.14 -5.81
C CYS A 99 -4.66 0.96 -5.88
N ASP A 100 -5.43 1.06 -4.81
CA ASP A 100 -6.45 2.10 -4.62
C ASP A 100 -5.85 3.39 -4.06
N VAL A 101 -4.71 3.25 -3.36
CA VAL A 101 -3.96 4.37 -2.79
C VAL A 101 -2.48 4.24 -3.13
N LEU A 102 -1.88 5.33 -3.65
CA LEU A 102 -0.43 5.46 -3.78
C LEU A 102 0.11 6.29 -2.62
N GLN A 103 1.08 5.74 -1.89
CA GLN A 103 1.71 6.46 -0.79
C GLN A 103 3.04 7.08 -1.22
N ILE A 104 3.25 8.34 -0.86
CA ILE A 104 4.52 9.04 -1.04
C ILE A 104 5.33 8.92 0.25
N PRO A 105 6.54 8.32 0.23
CA PRO A 105 7.45 8.29 1.37
C PRO A 105 7.79 9.70 1.87
N ALA A 106 8.05 9.83 3.18
CA ALA A 106 8.34 11.13 3.79
C ALA A 106 9.52 11.85 3.14
N PHE A 107 10.61 11.13 2.84
CA PHE A 107 11.77 11.71 2.14
C PHE A 107 11.46 12.21 0.72
N LEU A 108 10.36 11.75 0.13
CA LEU A 108 9.93 12.10 -1.22
C LEU A 108 8.73 13.06 -1.25
N CYS A 109 8.28 13.56 -0.10
CA CYS A 109 7.09 14.42 0.01
C CYS A 109 7.20 15.78 -0.70
N ARG A 110 8.40 16.14 -1.16
CA ARG A 110 8.67 17.38 -1.92
C ARG A 110 9.14 17.10 -3.36
N GLN A 111 9.05 15.86 -3.83
CA GLN A 111 9.40 15.51 -5.21
C GLN A 111 8.21 15.81 -6.13
N THR A 112 8.17 17.05 -6.63
CA THR A 112 7.06 17.57 -7.45
C THR A 112 6.65 16.62 -8.57
N ASP A 113 7.60 16.08 -9.32
CA ASP A 113 7.28 15.23 -10.46
C ASP A 113 6.68 13.88 -10.04
N LEU A 114 7.09 13.34 -8.88
CA LEU A 114 6.51 12.11 -8.33
C LEU A 114 5.07 12.36 -7.85
N LEU A 115 4.84 13.50 -7.20
CA LEU A 115 3.51 13.92 -6.75
C LEU A 115 2.55 14.15 -7.93
N LEU A 116 3.01 14.86 -8.96
CA LEU A 116 2.23 15.09 -10.19
C LEU A 116 1.91 13.77 -10.90
N ALA A 117 2.89 12.87 -11.02
CA ALA A 117 2.68 11.56 -11.61
C ALA A 117 1.64 10.75 -10.83
N ALA A 118 1.75 10.70 -9.49
CA ALA A 118 0.78 10.00 -8.65
C ALA A 118 -0.64 10.60 -8.77
N ALA A 119 -0.76 11.93 -8.75
CA ALA A 119 -2.03 12.62 -8.89
C ALA A 119 -2.70 12.38 -10.25
N ALA A 120 -1.91 12.31 -11.33
CA ALA A 120 -2.41 12.07 -12.69
C ALA A 120 -3.08 10.70 -12.87
N THR A 121 -2.86 9.75 -11.96
CA THR A 121 -3.49 8.42 -12.02
C THR A 121 -4.98 8.43 -11.64
N GLY A 122 -5.47 9.49 -10.99
CA GLY A 122 -6.83 9.55 -10.44
C GLY A 122 -7.04 8.65 -9.21
N ARG A 123 -6.02 7.97 -8.70
CA ARG A 123 -6.05 7.22 -7.44
C ARG A 123 -5.89 8.16 -6.24
N THR A 124 -6.27 7.69 -5.06
CA THR A 124 -6.02 8.42 -3.82
C THR A 124 -4.51 8.49 -3.55
N VAL A 125 -4.03 9.65 -3.09
CA VAL A 125 -2.61 9.83 -2.73
C VAL A 125 -2.48 10.04 -1.23
N ASN A 126 -1.66 9.23 -0.56
CA ASN A 126 -1.32 9.37 0.86
C ASN A 126 0.10 9.93 0.99
N VAL A 127 0.23 11.21 1.38
CA VAL A 127 1.54 11.85 1.51
C VAL A 127 2.02 11.78 2.96
N LYS A 128 3.16 11.12 3.20
CA LYS A 128 3.79 11.15 4.52
C LYS A 128 4.50 12.48 4.73
N LYS A 129 4.21 13.12 5.87
CA LYS A 129 4.85 14.37 6.30
C LYS A 129 6.30 14.15 6.69
#